data_AF-A0AAD1DC92-F1
#
_entry.id   AF-A0AAD1DC92-F1
#
_cell.length_a   1.000
_cell.length_b   1.000
_cell.length_c   1.000
_cell.angle_alpha   90.00
_cell.angle_beta   90.00
_cell.angle_gamma   90.00
#
_symmetry.space_group_name_H-M   'P 1'
#
loop_
_entity.id
_entity.type
_entity.pdbx_description
1 polymer ?
#
loop_
_entity_poly.entity_id
_entity_poly.type
_entity_poly.pdbx_seq_one_letter_code
_entity_poly.pdbx_strand_id
1 'polypeptide(L)'
;MEILVLNLGSSSIKFKLFDMKENKPLASGLAEKIGEEIGQLKIKSHLHHNDQELKEKLVIKDHASGLFKPPKQKSQTSLVFGMNAANL
;
A
#
# COMPACT_ATOMS: atom_id res chain seq x y z
N MET A 1 -2.85 12.97 13.81
CA MET A 1 -2.54 13.40 12.45
C MET A 1 -1.77 12.27 11.83
N GLU A 2 -2.18 11.84 10.64
CA GLU A 2 -1.48 10.78 9.91
C GLU A 2 -0.77 11.40 8.71
N ILE A 3 0.46 10.95 8.44
CA ILE A 3 1.22 11.40 7.27
C ILE A 3 1.55 10.18 6.41
N LEU A 4 1.11 10.23 5.15
CA LEU A 4 1.54 9.30 4.13
C LEU A 4 2.75 9.87 3.39
N VAL A 5 3.88 9.20 3.52
CA VAL A 5 5.11 9.53 2.79
C VAL A 5 5.21 8.62 1.58
N LEU A 6 5.34 9.21 0.40
CA LEU A 6 5.55 8.51 -0.88
C LEU A 6 6.94 8.81 -1.41
N ASN A 7 7.63 7.75 -1.88
CA ASN A 7 8.83 7.86 -2.69
C ASN A 7 8.54 7.17 -4.02
N LEU A 8 8.51 7.96 -5.09
CA LEU A 8 8.24 7.52 -6.45
C LEU A 8 9.57 7.33 -7.18
N GLY A 9 9.91 6.08 -7.47
CA GLY A 9 10.99 5.74 -8.40
C GLY A 9 10.45 5.65 -9.84
N SER A 10 11.34 5.44 -10.82
CA SER A 10 10.95 5.29 -12.24
C SER A 10 10.04 4.08 -12.48
N SER A 11 10.21 2.99 -11.74
CA SER A 11 9.40 1.75 -11.83
C SER A 11 8.93 1.23 -10.47
N SER A 12 8.88 2.10 -9.46
CA SER A 12 8.48 1.70 -8.11
C SER A 12 7.82 2.81 -7.31
N ILE A 13 7.07 2.42 -6.28
CA ILE A 13 6.48 3.29 -5.27
C ILE A 13 6.75 2.66 -3.91
N LYS A 14 7.52 3.36 -3.07
CA LYS A 14 7.65 3.02 -1.66
C LYS A 14 6.81 3.98 -0.85
N PHE A 15 6.00 3.45 0.06
CA PHE A 15 5.16 4.27 0.92
C PHE A 15 5.27 3.88 2.38
N LYS A 16 5.04 4.85 3.27
CA LYS A 16 4.88 4.65 4.72
C LYS A 16 3.80 5.57 5.25
N LEU A 17 2.90 5.03 6.06
CA LEU A 17 1.91 5.80 6.82
C LEU A 17 2.41 5.93 8.25
N PHE A 18 2.49 7.16 8.76
CA PHE A 18 2.92 7.45 10.12
C PHE A 18 1.76 8.02 10.94
N ASP A 19 1.61 7.54 12.17
CA ASP A 19 0.90 8.27 13.21
C ASP A 19 1.87 9.25 13.84
N MET A 20 1.63 10.54 13.63
CA MET A 20 2.49 11.60 14.15
C MET A 20 2.24 11.92 15.62
N LYS A 21 1.15 11.43 16.22
CA LYS A 21 0.95 11.55 17.67
C LYS A 21 1.93 10.66 18.42
N GLU A 22 2.05 9.42 17.96
CA GLU A 22 2.92 8.39 18.53
C GLU A 22 4.30 8.30 17.85
N ASN A 23 4.52 9.12 16.82
CA ASN A 23 5.71 9.13 15.96
C ASN A 23 6.14 7.74 15.47
N LYS A 24 5.17 6.90 15.07
CA LYS A 24 5.37 5.50 14.69
C LYS A 24 4.76 5.16 13.33
N PRO A 25 5.34 4.22 12.57
CA PRO A 25 4.75 3.75 11.33
C PRO A 25 3.53 2.86 11.62
N LEU A 26 2.40 3.16 10.97
CA LEU A 26 1.19 2.33 10.98
C LEU A 26 1.21 1.29 9.86
N ALA A 27 1.78 1.64 8.71
CA ALA A 27 1.90 0.75 7.56
C ALA A 27 3.07 1.14 6.67
N SER A 28 3.57 0.19 5.88
CA SER A 28 4.53 0.44 4.83
C SER A 28 4.27 -0.45 3.63
N GLY A 29 4.68 -0.01 2.44
CA GLY A 29 4.60 -0.86 1.28
C GLY A 29 5.54 -0.47 0.16
N LEU A 30 5.60 -1.39 -0.80
CA LEU A 30 6.43 -1.32 -1.98
C LEU A 30 5.64 -1.90 -3.16
N ALA A 31 5.39 -1.09 -4.15
CA ALA A 31 5.04 -1.51 -5.50
C ALA A 31 6.31 -1.43 -6.35
N GLU A 32 6.67 -2.52 -7.03
CA GLU A 32 7.86 -2.61 -7.86
C GLU A 32 7.55 -3.27 -9.20
N LYS A 33 8.41 -3.03 -10.19
CA LYS A 33 8.23 -3.48 -11.59
C LYS A 33 6.96 -2.92 -12.23
N ILE A 34 6.70 -1.64 -11.98
CA ILE A 34 5.59 -0.90 -12.60
C ILE A 34 5.86 -0.78 -14.10
N GLY A 35 4.87 -1.09 -14.92
CA GLY A 35 4.95 -1.13 -16.38
C GLY A 35 5.46 -2.45 -16.95
N GLU A 36 5.85 -3.41 -16.12
CA GLU A 36 6.27 -4.75 -16.55
C GLU A 36 5.10 -5.75 -16.55
N GLU A 37 5.31 -6.90 -17.22
CA GLU A 37 4.31 -7.98 -17.28
C GLU A 37 4.00 -8.60 -15.91
N ILE A 38 4.96 -8.59 -14.98
CA ILE A 38 4.81 -9.15 -13.64
C ILE A 38 5.36 -8.16 -12.61
N GLY A 39 4.46 -7.31 -12.10
CA GLY A 39 4.68 -6.45 -10.96
C GLY A 39 4.64 -7.20 -9.63
N GLN A 40 5.09 -6.53 -8.57
CA GLN A 40 4.99 -7.03 -7.21
C GLN A 40 4.51 -5.93 -6.27
N LEU A 41 3.56 -6.28 -5.41
CA LEU A 41 3.09 -5.45 -4.31
C LEU A 41 3.37 -6.14 -2.99
N LYS A 42 4.01 -5.40 -2.08
CA LYS A 42 4.28 -5.82 -0.72
C LYS A 42 3.75 -4.78 0.24
N ILE A 43 2.96 -5.18 1.22
CA ILE A 43 2.43 -4.30 2.26
C ILE A 43 2.62 -4.93 3.63
N LYS A 44 3.04 -4.12 4.60
CA LYS A 44 3.10 -4.45 6.02
C LYS A 44 2.21 -3.47 6.77
N SER A 45 1.32 -3.99 7.61
CA SER A 45 0.48 -3.20 8.51
C SER A 45 0.82 -3.54 9.96
N HIS A 46 0.82 -2.51 10.80
CA HIS A 46 1.01 -2.57 12.25
C HIS A 46 -0.21 -1.98 12.98
N LEU A 47 -1.32 -1.79 12.26
CA LEU A 47 -2.56 -1.27 12.84
C LEU A 47 -3.06 -2.20 13.95
N HIS A 48 -3.50 -1.61 15.06
CA HIS A 48 -4.04 -2.32 16.24
C HIS A 48 -3.13 -3.42 16.83
N HIS A 49 -1.80 -3.28 16.72
CA HIS A 49 -0.82 -4.26 17.23
C HIS A 49 -0.91 -5.65 16.57
N ASN A 50 -1.51 -5.74 15.38
CA ASN A 50 -1.54 -6.97 14.60
C ASN A 50 -0.65 -6.81 13.37
N ASP A 51 0.50 -7.47 13.40
CA ASP A 51 1.43 -7.47 12.27
C ASP A 51 0.88 -8.33 11.13
N GLN A 52 0.51 -7.67 10.04
CA GLN A 52 0.04 -8.34 8.82
C GLN A 52 0.97 -8.02 7.66
N GLU A 53 1.30 -9.04 6.86
CA GLU A 53 2.08 -8.89 5.64
C GLU A 53 1.30 -9.47 4.44
N LEU A 54 1.14 -8.65 3.40
CA LEU A 54 0.60 -9.04 2.12
C LEU A 54 1.73 -9.01 1.08
N LYS A 55 1.79 -10.05 0.24
CA LYS A 55 2.63 -10.09 -0.97
C LYS A 55 1.81 -10.63 -2.13
N GLU A 56 1.68 -9.84 -3.19
CA GLU A 56 0.92 -10.19 -4.39
C GLU A 56 1.80 -9.95 -5.63
N LYS A 57 1.73 -10.87 -6.60
CA LYS A 57 2.24 -10.64 -7.96
C LYS A 57 1.05 -10.24 -8.82
N LEU A 58 1.17 -9.11 -9.49
CA LEU A 58 0.09 -8.52 -10.28
C LEU A 58 0.65 -7.59 -11.35
N VAL A 59 -0.11 -7.36 -12.41
CA VAL A 59 0.23 -6.32 -13.40
C VAL A 59 -0.02 -4.96 -12.77
N ILE A 60 1.01 -4.11 -12.68
CA ILE A 60 0.91 -2.72 -12.23
C ILE A 60 1.22 -1.85 -13.43
N LYS A 61 0.18 -1.36 -14.12
CA LYS A 61 0.32 -0.70 -15.42
C LYS A 61 1.12 0.60 -15.34
N ASP A 62 0.85 1.38 -14.31
CA ASP A 62 1.42 2.71 -14.08
C ASP A 62 1.38 3.07 -12.59
N HIS A 63 2.06 4.16 -12.21
CA HIS A 63 2.13 4.60 -10.81
C HIS A 63 0.77 4.89 -10.19
N ALA A 64 -0.17 5.40 -10.98
CA ALA A 64 -1.52 5.67 -10.51
C ALA A 64 -2.21 4.36 -10.11
N SER A 65 -2.13 3.32 -10.93
CA SER A 65 -2.66 1.99 -10.63
C SER A 65 -1.93 1.30 -9.47
N GLY A 66 -0.64 1.58 -9.28
CA GLY A 66 0.15 1.11 -8.14
C GLY A 66 -0.26 1.76 -6.81
N LEU A 67 -0.78 2.98 -6.83
CA LEU A 67 -1.32 3.69 -5.66
C LEU A 67 -2.81 3.43 -5.44
N PHE A 68 -3.58 3.33 -6.52
CA PHE A 68 -5.03 3.20 -6.50
C PHE A 68 -5.42 1.91 -7.22
N LYS A 69 -5.54 0.80 -6.49
CA LYS A 69 -6.20 -0.41 -7.04
C LYS A 69 -7.71 -0.14 -7.07
N PRO A 70 -8.37 0.02 -8.24
CA PRO A 70 -9.82 0.07 -8.27
C PRO A 70 -10.39 -1.27 -7.78
N PRO A 71 -11.52 -1.28 -7.05
CA PRO A 71 -12.06 -2.43 -6.32
C PRO A 71 -12.68 -3.53 -7.22
N LYS A 72 -12.12 -3.80 -8.40
CA LYS A 72 -12.70 -4.72 -9.40
C LYS A 72 -12.48 -6.20 -9.11
N GLN A 73 -11.88 -6.57 -7.99
CA GLN A 73 -11.74 -7.98 -7.60
C GLN A 73 -12.18 -8.15 -6.16
N LYS A 74 -13.27 -8.91 -5.96
CA LYS A 74 -13.79 -9.35 -4.65
C LYS A 74 -12.84 -10.35 -3.96
N SER A 75 -11.56 -10.00 -3.83
CA SER A 75 -10.64 -10.58 -2.84
C SER A 75 -10.36 -9.47 -1.83
N GLN A 76 -10.52 -9.76 -0.55
CA GLN A 76 -10.47 -8.85 0.60
C GLN A 76 -9.15 -8.05 0.73
N THR A 77 -8.87 -7.12 -0.17
CA THR A 77 -7.63 -6.35 -0.14
C THR A 77 -7.87 -4.97 -0.73
N SER A 78 -8.67 -4.19 0.00
CA SER A 78 -8.77 -2.75 -0.17
C SER A 78 -7.54 -2.08 0.47
N LEU A 79 -6.40 -2.19 -0.19
CA LEU A 79 -5.16 -1.49 0.17
C LEU A 79 -4.71 -0.79 -1.12
N VAL A 80 -4.75 0.54 -1.24
CA VAL A 80 -3.93 1.50 -0.48
C VAL A 80 -4.73 2.75 -0.04
N PHE A 81 -6.00 2.89 -0.44
CA PHE A 81 -6.90 3.98 0.02
C PHE A 81 -8.23 3.50 0.61
N GLY A 82 -8.45 2.18 0.61
CA GLY A 82 -9.62 1.55 1.23
C GLY A 82 -9.29 0.95 2.60
N MET A 83 -8.47 1.64 3.39
CA MET A 83 -8.53 1.52 4.84
C MET A 83 -9.95 1.94 5.21
N ASN A 84 -10.80 0.94 5.38
CA ASN A 84 -12.22 1.10 5.61
C ASN A 84 -12.37 2.00 6.84
N ALA A 85 -12.90 3.20 6.66
CA ALA A 85 -13.31 4.09 7.76
C ALA A 85 -14.36 3.43 8.69
N ALA A 86 -14.81 2.22 8.37
CA ALA A 86 -15.65 1.38 9.21
C ALA A 86 -14.92 0.72 10.40
N ASN A 87 -13.59 0.84 10.50
CA ASN A 87 -12.82 0.44 11.69
C ASN A 87 -11.97 1.60 12.26
N LEU A 88 -12.37 2.85 12.00
CA LEU A 88 -11.92 4.02 12.76
C LEU A 88 -12.85 4.24 13.97
#